data_AF-A0A7S0VLX8-F1
#
_entry.id   AF-A0A7S0VLX8-F1
#
_cell.length_a   1.000
_cell.length_b   1.000
_cell.length_c   1.000
_cell.angle_alpha   90.00
_cell.angle_beta   90.00
_cell.angle_gamma   90.00
#
_symmetry.space_group_name_H-M   'P 1'
#
loop_
_entity.id
_entity.type
_entity.pdbx_description
1 polymer ?
#
loop_
_entity_poly.entity_id
_entity_poly.type
_entity_poly.pdbx_seq_one_letter_code
_entity_poly.pdbx_strand_id
1 'polypeptide(L)'
;GGVVFRCRGAHTLEKGRTTSGQWACDICRSTLTDGALIYSCRECDWDGCGLCFARAVSVGAVPQGSVAAGFPEESTGAQGECEEGHPLFEYNAPDSQWACDRCSKVSDVGGVLFGCRICNYDLCAACRGGLAAAPTGRVSVGAEVHRLRGARDAGWLNEDEYNYELKKVFAARLDPKGGHMSAPEGADPQGVMGDFGCPRRHLLKRFPTPNGEWSCNVCSTKLSRGEIVFGCRACDWDGCHRCLDRAREATVELKKGSRCFYVRPDGSLSQSEVLSVDYALQPPSYLVSVDGNARETERGRLCSFVPSAYSESSGMGSATHPSAPPPNP
;
A
#
# COMPACT_ATOMS: atom_id res chain seq x y z
N GLY A 1 8.39 17.14 21.73
CA GLY A 1 9.71 17.82 21.60
C GLY A 1 10.44 17.32 20.37
N GLY A 2 11.40 18.08 19.81
CA GLY A 2 12.22 17.61 18.69
C GLY A 2 13.15 16.46 19.12
N VAL A 3 13.39 15.49 18.23
CA VAL A 3 14.34 14.41 18.49
C VAL A 3 15.76 14.98 18.49
N VAL A 4 16.42 14.99 19.65
CA VAL A 4 17.78 15.51 19.77
C VAL A 4 18.79 14.39 19.46
N PHE A 5 19.59 14.56 18.42
CA PHE A 5 20.67 13.65 18.07
C PHE A 5 21.93 14.01 18.83
N ARG A 6 22.04 13.49 20.05
CA ARG A 6 23.19 13.66 20.93
C ARG A 6 23.33 12.45 21.85
N CYS A 7 24.55 12.16 22.27
CA CYS A 7 24.77 11.23 23.37
C CYS A 7 24.22 11.82 24.68
N ARG A 8 24.10 10.98 25.73
CA ARG A 8 23.56 11.40 27.03
C ARG A 8 24.35 12.54 27.68
N GLY A 9 25.66 12.60 27.46
CA GLY A 9 26.54 13.67 27.97
C GLY A 9 26.56 14.94 27.11
N ALA A 10 25.82 14.97 25.99
CA ALA A 10 25.87 16.05 25.00
C ALA A 10 27.29 16.37 24.49
N HIS A 11 28.16 15.36 24.45
CA HIS A 11 29.51 15.47 23.88
C HIS A 11 29.47 15.55 22.35
N THR A 12 30.57 16.02 21.77
CA THR A 12 30.78 16.05 20.33
C THR A 12 30.81 14.64 19.76
N LEU A 13 30.10 14.44 18.64
CA LEU A 13 30.06 13.16 17.93
C LEU A 13 31.10 13.15 16.81
N GLU A 14 31.89 12.09 16.74
CA GLU A 14 32.83 11.82 15.65
C GLU A 14 32.10 11.15 14.49
N LYS A 15 32.13 11.76 13.31
CA LYS A 15 31.58 11.16 12.09
C LYS A 15 32.60 10.18 11.51
N GLY A 16 32.18 8.93 11.29
CA GLY A 16 33.00 7.88 10.72
C GLY A 16 32.21 6.92 9.84
N ARG A 17 32.88 5.83 9.44
CA ARG A 17 32.24 4.65 8.85
C ARG A 17 32.63 3.43 9.68
N THR A 18 31.68 2.53 9.87
CA THR A 18 31.94 1.24 10.53
C THR A 18 32.93 0.43 9.71
N THR A 19 33.79 -0.33 10.39
CA THR A 19 34.79 -1.23 9.79
C THR A 19 34.45 -2.71 9.99
N SER A 20 33.32 -2.98 10.63
CA SER A 20 32.81 -4.31 10.93
C SER A 20 31.30 -4.25 11.19
N GLY A 21 30.63 -5.41 11.17
CA GLY A 21 29.20 -5.53 11.48
C GLY A 21 28.86 -5.54 12.99
N GLN A 22 29.77 -5.06 13.85
CA GLN A 22 29.63 -5.18 15.32
C GLN A 22 29.03 -3.94 15.99
N TRP A 23 28.81 -2.86 15.23
CA TRP A 23 28.29 -1.61 15.77
C TRP A 23 26.77 -1.65 15.80
N ALA A 24 26.15 -1.07 16.82
CA ALA A 24 24.70 -0.92 16.93
C ALA A 24 24.35 0.53 17.21
N CYS A 25 23.32 1.04 16.55
CA CYS A 25 22.85 2.41 16.79
C CYS A 25 22.10 2.48 18.13
N ASP A 26 22.50 3.32 19.07
CA ASP A 26 21.80 3.51 20.35
C ASP A 26 20.41 4.12 20.23
N ILE A 27 20.11 4.78 19.11
CA ILE A 27 18.79 5.38 18.86
C ILE A 27 17.81 4.32 18.36
N CYS A 28 18.15 3.62 17.28
CA CYS A 28 17.24 2.68 16.62
C CYS A 28 17.55 1.20 16.85
N ARG A 29 18.63 0.91 17.59
CA ARG A 29 19.15 -0.44 17.92
C ARG A 29 19.48 -1.33 16.74
N SER A 30 19.54 -0.78 15.53
CA SER A 30 19.93 -1.53 14.34
C SER A 30 21.43 -1.80 14.33
N THR A 31 21.82 -3.04 14.05
CA THR A 31 23.21 -3.38 13.72
C THR A 31 23.62 -2.68 12.42
N LEU A 32 24.80 -2.07 12.43
CA LEU A 32 25.36 -1.34 11.30
C LEU A 32 26.32 -2.25 10.54
N THR A 33 26.11 -2.38 9.24
CA THR A 33 26.97 -3.17 8.33
C THR A 33 28.32 -2.49 8.12
N ASP A 34 29.31 -3.22 7.62
CA ASP A 34 30.61 -2.65 7.26
C ASP A 34 30.47 -1.50 6.25
N GLY A 35 31.19 -0.40 6.46
CA GLY A 35 31.12 0.82 5.65
C GLY A 35 29.92 1.73 5.93
N ALA A 36 28.98 1.37 6.80
CA ALA A 36 27.83 2.21 7.15
C ALA A 36 28.24 3.51 7.85
N LEU A 37 27.50 4.60 7.61
CA LEU A 37 27.77 5.90 8.24
C LEU A 37 27.39 5.87 9.74
N ILE A 38 28.33 6.25 10.60
CA ILE A 38 28.18 6.25 12.06
C ILE A 38 28.65 7.58 12.66
N TYR A 39 28.02 7.98 13.76
CA TYR A 39 28.34 9.14 14.58
C TYR A 39 28.58 8.65 16.01
N SER A 40 29.84 8.57 16.42
CA SER A 40 30.24 7.92 17.67
C SER A 40 30.67 8.94 18.72
N CYS A 41 30.29 8.72 19.98
CA CYS A 41 30.81 9.40 21.15
C CYS A 41 31.61 8.40 21.98
N ARG A 42 32.94 8.58 22.02
CA ARG A 42 33.83 7.68 22.78
C ARG A 42 33.67 7.81 24.30
N GLU A 43 33.28 8.99 24.78
CA GLU A 43 33.09 9.24 26.21
C GLU A 43 31.85 8.56 26.80
N CYS A 44 30.80 8.38 25.99
CA CYS A 44 29.54 7.77 26.42
C CYS A 44 29.32 6.36 25.86
N ASP A 45 30.28 5.85 25.09
CA ASP A 45 30.11 4.62 24.29
C ASP A 45 28.78 4.61 23.54
N TRP A 46 28.53 5.71 22.81
CA TRP A 46 27.25 5.95 22.14
C TRP A 46 27.47 6.08 20.64
N ASP A 47 26.65 5.40 19.86
CA ASP A 47 26.73 5.32 18.42
C ASP A 47 25.38 5.68 17.77
N GLY A 48 25.37 6.68 16.92
CA GLY A 48 24.22 7.05 16.11
C GLY A 48 24.44 6.69 14.65
N CYS A 49 23.49 6.01 14.02
CA CYS A 49 23.59 5.72 12.58
C CYS A 49 23.26 6.96 11.74
N GLY A 50 23.75 6.98 10.49
CA GLY A 50 23.46 8.02 9.53
C GLY A 50 21.96 8.29 9.36
N LEU A 51 21.13 7.25 9.27
CA LEU A 51 19.67 7.42 9.11
C LEU A 51 19.02 8.15 10.29
N CYS A 52 19.45 7.89 11.52
CA CYS A 52 18.95 8.59 12.70
C CYS A 52 19.43 10.06 12.71
N PHE A 53 20.66 10.30 12.26
CA PHE A 53 21.18 11.66 12.08
C PHE A 53 20.35 12.44 11.06
N ALA A 54 20.04 11.83 9.91
CA ALA A 54 19.17 12.39 8.87
C ALA A 54 17.88 12.93 9.45
N ARG A 55 17.19 12.04 10.17
CA ARG A 55 15.87 12.30 10.74
C ARG A 55 15.91 13.46 11.70
N ALA A 56 16.94 13.51 12.54
CA ALA A 56 17.13 14.61 13.48
C ALA A 56 17.36 15.95 12.76
N VAL A 57 18.24 15.99 11.74
CA VAL A 57 18.48 17.21 10.96
C VAL A 57 17.20 17.66 10.23
N SER A 58 16.42 16.73 9.67
CA SER A 58 15.17 17.06 8.97
C SER A 58 14.09 17.67 9.86
N VAL A 59 14.12 17.41 11.18
CA VAL A 59 13.19 18.02 12.14
C VAL A 59 13.73 19.30 12.77
N GLY A 60 14.76 19.90 12.17
CA GLY A 60 15.38 21.12 12.68
C GLY A 60 16.25 20.90 13.93
N ALA A 61 16.64 19.66 14.24
CA ALA A 61 17.63 19.43 15.27
C ALA A 61 18.99 19.90 14.75
N VAL A 62 19.60 20.84 15.46
CA VAL A 62 20.96 21.30 15.18
C VAL A 62 21.93 20.21 15.64
N PRO A 63 22.81 19.67 14.78
CA PRO A 63 23.93 18.85 15.21
C PRO A 63 24.83 19.69 16.11
N GLN A 64 24.75 19.51 17.42
CA GLN A 64 25.61 20.25 18.33
C GLN A 64 27.00 19.62 18.33
N GLY A 65 27.95 20.39 17.79
CA GLY A 65 29.36 20.03 17.61
C GLY A 65 30.16 21.25 17.19
N SER A 66 30.00 22.36 17.91
CA SER A 66 30.99 23.44 18.07
C SER A 66 30.36 24.57 18.90
N VAL A 67 31.18 25.10 19.82
CA VAL A 67 31.01 26.22 20.76
C VAL A 67 30.26 25.98 22.08
N ALA A 68 30.83 26.60 23.11
CA ALA A 68 30.74 26.31 24.53
C ALA A 68 29.69 27.15 25.29
N ALA A 69 29.40 26.65 26.50
CA ALA A 69 28.87 27.34 27.69
C ALA A 69 27.35 27.63 27.82
N GLY A 70 26.73 26.95 28.80
CA GLY A 70 26.03 27.65 29.90
C GLY A 70 24.49 27.59 29.99
N PHE A 71 23.99 26.79 30.96
CA PHE A 71 22.74 26.92 31.78
C PHE A 71 21.34 26.77 31.13
N PRO A 72 20.25 26.58 31.92
CA PRO A 72 20.06 25.77 33.13
C PRO A 72 18.89 24.75 33.02
N GLU A 73 18.76 23.90 34.05
CA GLU A 73 17.58 23.05 34.32
C GLU A 73 16.29 23.87 34.43
N GLU A 74 15.27 23.55 33.63
CA GLU A 74 13.90 23.92 33.95
C GLU A 74 12.88 22.94 33.34
N SER A 75 11.90 22.61 34.18
CA SER A 75 10.81 21.65 34.01
C SER A 75 10.09 21.73 32.65
N THR A 76 10.14 20.65 31.88
CA THR A 76 9.19 20.42 30.79
C THR A 76 7.94 19.74 31.36
N GLY A 77 6.89 20.55 31.54
CA GLY A 77 5.66 20.22 32.27
C GLY A 77 4.85 19.03 31.74
N ALA A 78 4.04 18.46 32.63
CA ALA A 78 2.98 17.53 32.31
C ALA A 78 2.01 18.20 31.31
N GLN A 79 1.73 17.55 30.19
CA GLN A 79 0.96 18.15 29.11
C GLN A 79 -0.33 17.35 28.77
N GLY A 80 -0.97 16.80 29.79
CA GLY A 80 -2.23 16.04 29.66
C GLY A 80 -2.42 15.08 30.84
N GLU A 81 -3.64 14.56 30.98
CA GLU A 81 -4.01 13.61 32.03
C GLU A 81 -4.51 12.29 31.43
N CYS A 82 -4.28 11.17 32.13
CA CYS A 82 -4.91 9.89 31.78
C CYS A 82 -6.39 9.88 32.19
N GLU A 83 -7.09 8.77 31.94
CA GLU A 83 -8.52 8.62 32.29
C GLU A 83 -8.80 8.70 33.79
N GLU A 84 -7.78 8.44 34.62
CA GLU A 84 -7.84 8.57 36.08
C GLU A 84 -7.33 9.94 36.60
N GLY A 85 -7.01 10.89 35.71
CA GLY A 85 -6.56 12.23 36.08
C GLY A 85 -5.06 12.34 36.43
N HIS A 86 -4.27 11.28 36.23
CA HIS A 86 -2.83 11.32 36.48
C HIS A 86 -2.06 12.05 35.36
N PRO A 87 -0.96 12.75 35.65
CA PRO A 87 -0.18 13.45 34.65
C PRO A 87 0.49 12.49 33.66
N LEU A 88 0.41 12.82 32.37
CA LEU A 88 1.10 12.13 31.29
C LEU A 88 2.42 12.82 30.95
N PHE A 89 3.47 12.01 30.80
CA PHE A 89 4.80 12.47 30.41
C PHE A 89 5.14 12.01 29.00
N GLU A 90 5.69 12.90 28.19
CA GLU A 90 6.20 12.57 26.86
C GLU A 90 7.40 11.62 26.98
N TYR A 91 7.39 10.53 26.22
CA TYR A 91 8.54 9.65 26.07
C TYR A 91 8.53 8.97 24.70
N ASN A 92 9.66 8.42 24.30
CA ASN A 92 9.76 7.65 23.06
C ASN A 92 9.63 6.16 23.36
N ALA A 93 8.82 5.44 22.58
CA ALA A 93 8.65 4.00 22.69
C ALA A 93 10.02 3.30 22.51
N PRO A 94 10.54 2.58 23.52
CA PRO A 94 11.87 1.96 23.45
C PRO A 94 11.93 0.75 22.50
N ASP A 95 10.78 0.16 22.18
CA ASP A 95 10.61 -0.95 21.26
C ASP A 95 9.17 -0.96 20.70
N SER A 96 8.87 -1.91 19.81
CA SER A 96 7.58 -2.03 19.13
C SER A 96 6.52 -2.78 19.95
N GLN A 97 6.72 -3.02 21.25
CA GLN A 97 5.72 -3.64 22.11
C GLN A 97 4.79 -2.61 22.77
N TRP A 98 5.08 -1.32 22.62
CA TRP A 98 4.31 -0.24 23.20
C TRP A 98 3.13 0.12 22.30
N ALA A 99 1.94 0.24 22.87
CA ALA A 99 0.73 0.60 22.14
C ALA A 99 -0.02 1.72 22.85
N CYS A 100 -0.70 2.55 22.06
CA CYS A 100 -1.63 3.53 22.61
C CYS A 100 -2.85 2.81 23.20
N ASP A 101 -3.14 2.98 24.48
CA ASP A 101 -4.29 2.34 25.14
C ASP A 101 -5.64 2.80 24.58
N ARG A 102 -5.70 4.01 24.02
CA ARG A 102 -6.95 4.55 23.44
C ARG A 102 -7.27 3.98 22.05
N CYS A 103 -6.29 3.85 21.17
CA CYS A 103 -6.52 3.42 19.78
C CYS A 103 -5.90 2.07 19.43
N SER A 104 -5.25 1.43 20.41
CA SER A 104 -4.50 0.18 20.29
C SER A 104 -3.43 0.17 19.19
N LYS A 105 -3.06 1.36 18.68
CA LYS A 105 -2.00 1.48 17.67
C LYS A 105 -0.66 1.27 18.36
N VAL A 106 0.03 0.22 17.93
CA VAL A 106 1.43 -0.03 18.29
C VAL A 106 2.28 1.13 17.79
N SER A 107 3.09 1.69 18.69
CA SER A 107 4.06 2.73 18.37
C SER A 107 5.30 2.10 17.77
N ASP A 108 5.84 2.73 16.73
CA ASP A 108 7.16 2.38 16.21
C ASP A 108 8.23 2.66 17.27
N VAL A 109 9.37 1.97 17.19
CA VAL A 109 10.55 2.26 18.02
C VAL A 109 10.95 3.72 17.82
N GLY A 110 11.04 4.48 18.91
CA GLY A 110 11.30 5.92 18.89
C GLY A 110 10.05 6.79 18.67
N GLY A 111 8.87 6.20 18.49
CA GLY A 111 7.61 6.93 18.35
C GLY A 111 7.21 7.62 19.66
N VAL A 112 6.68 8.83 19.55
CA VAL A 112 6.30 9.65 20.71
C VAL A 112 4.99 9.16 21.32
N LEU A 113 5.08 8.76 22.58
CA LEU A 113 3.97 8.39 23.45
C LEU A 113 3.89 9.33 24.66
N PHE A 114 2.73 9.33 25.30
CA PHE A 114 2.44 10.10 26.50
C PHE A 114 1.97 9.12 27.56
N GLY A 115 2.85 8.82 28.51
CA GLY A 115 2.68 7.72 29.45
C GLY A 115 2.43 8.20 30.86
N CYS A 116 1.47 7.57 31.54
CA CYS A 116 1.25 7.67 32.97
C CYS A 116 2.04 6.56 33.66
N ARG A 117 2.98 6.91 34.54
CA ARG A 117 3.75 5.90 35.30
C ARG A 117 3.02 5.39 36.54
N ILE A 118 1.88 5.97 36.88
CA ILE A 118 1.05 5.53 38.03
C ILE A 118 0.15 4.37 37.62
N CYS A 119 -0.52 4.48 36.47
CA CYS A 119 -1.47 3.46 35.99
C CYS A 119 -1.02 2.75 34.70
N ASN A 120 0.21 3.01 34.22
CA ASN A 120 0.77 2.44 32.99
C ASN A 120 -0.10 2.65 31.75
N TYR A 121 -0.70 3.84 31.64
CA TYR A 121 -1.55 4.23 30.52
C TYR A 121 -0.76 5.09 29.53
N ASP A 122 -0.70 4.70 28.27
CA ASP A 122 0.09 5.30 27.21
C ASP A 122 -0.82 5.82 26.07
N LEU A 123 -0.65 7.07 25.67
CA LEU A 123 -1.35 7.70 24.55
C LEU A 123 -0.41 8.04 23.41
N CYS A 124 -0.81 7.79 22.16
CA CYS A 124 -0.09 8.35 21.02
C CYS A 124 -0.40 9.84 20.84
N ALA A 125 0.51 10.56 20.18
CA ALA A 125 0.37 12.00 19.91
C ALA A 125 -0.97 12.38 19.25
N ALA A 126 -1.48 11.54 18.34
CA ALA A 126 -2.77 11.77 17.70
C ALA A 126 -3.95 11.69 18.70
N CYS A 127 -3.97 10.64 19.54
CA CYS A 127 -5.01 10.45 20.56
C CYS A 127 -4.95 11.53 21.65
N ARG A 128 -3.74 11.99 21.99
CA ARG A 128 -3.53 13.11 22.92
C ARG A 128 -4.06 14.43 22.37
N GLY A 129 -3.85 14.70 21.07
CA GLY A 129 -4.32 15.93 20.41
C GLY A 129 -5.84 16.02 20.20
N GLY A 130 -6.63 15.09 20.74
CA GLY A 130 -8.08 15.05 20.56
C GLY A 130 -8.51 14.73 19.11
N LEU A 131 -7.57 14.35 18.24
CA LEU A 131 -7.91 13.87 16.91
C LEU A 131 -8.50 12.48 17.08
N ALA A 132 -9.82 12.38 16.97
CA ALA A 132 -10.55 11.13 17.00
C ALA A 132 -9.86 10.14 16.04
N ALA A 133 -9.42 9.01 16.57
CA ALA A 133 -8.70 8.01 15.81
C ALA A 133 -9.59 7.51 14.68
N ALA A 134 -9.28 7.91 13.43
CA ALA A 134 -9.75 7.17 12.28
C ALA A 134 -9.19 5.73 12.38
N PRO A 135 -9.98 4.70 12.02
CA PRO A 135 -9.55 3.32 12.12
C PRO A 135 -8.24 3.14 11.34
N THR A 136 -7.28 2.51 12.01
CA THR A 136 -5.88 2.24 11.63
C THR A 136 -5.61 2.25 10.11
N GLY A 137 -5.05 3.35 9.61
CA GLY A 137 -4.52 3.43 8.25
C GLY A 137 -3.11 2.86 8.16
N ARG A 138 -2.93 1.79 7.39
CA ARG A 138 -1.66 1.46 6.75
C ARG A 138 -1.10 2.74 6.10
N VAL A 139 0.18 3.04 6.31
CA VAL A 139 0.88 4.01 5.45
C VAL A 139 0.70 3.53 4.01
N SER A 140 0.27 4.42 3.12
CA SER A 140 0.02 4.01 1.74
C SER A 140 1.33 3.51 1.13
N VAL A 141 1.26 2.45 0.33
CA VAL A 141 2.43 1.93 -0.39
C VAL A 141 3.13 3.05 -1.17
N GLY A 142 2.36 4.00 -1.73
CA GLY A 142 2.90 5.17 -2.41
C GLY A 142 3.75 6.08 -1.52
N ALA A 143 3.31 6.35 -0.29
CA ALA A 143 4.07 7.18 0.65
C ALA A 143 5.41 6.51 1.04
N GLU A 144 5.40 5.19 1.21
CA GLU A 144 6.61 4.44 1.57
C GLU A 144 7.59 4.29 0.39
N VAL A 145 7.07 4.06 -0.82
CA VAL A 145 7.88 4.06 -2.05
C VAL A 145 8.52 5.43 -2.30
N HIS A 146 7.78 6.52 -2.10
CA HIS A 146 8.31 7.88 -2.26
C HIS A 146 9.43 8.18 -1.25
N ARG A 147 9.28 7.71 0.00
CA ARG A 147 10.32 7.82 1.03
C ARG A 147 11.60 7.09 0.65
N LEU A 148 11.49 5.84 0.16
CA LEU A 148 12.63 5.05 -0.27
C LEU A 148 13.36 5.67 -1.46
N ARG A 149 12.62 6.25 -2.42
CA ARG A 149 13.20 6.96 -3.56
C ARG A 149 14.00 8.18 -3.11
N GLY A 150 13.46 8.99 -2.20
CA GLY A 150 14.18 10.14 -1.63
C GLY A 150 15.46 9.75 -0.89
N ALA A 151 15.46 8.61 -0.17
CA ALA A 151 16.65 8.08 0.49
C ALA A 151 17.73 7.63 -0.52
N ARG A 152 17.33 6.99 -1.62
CA ARG A 152 18.27 6.62 -2.70
C ARG A 152 18.86 7.87 -3.37
N ASP A 153 18.01 8.82 -3.74
CA ASP A 153 18.43 10.02 -4.49
C ASP A 153 19.39 10.90 -3.66
N ALA A 154 19.24 10.89 -2.34
CA ALA A 154 20.16 11.60 -1.44
C ALA A 154 21.39 10.76 -1.01
N GLY A 155 21.60 9.57 -1.61
CA GLY A 155 22.79 8.73 -1.41
C GLY A 155 22.80 7.93 -0.10
N TRP A 156 21.65 7.78 0.56
CA TRP A 156 21.51 7.07 1.84
C TRP A 156 21.31 5.56 1.66
N LEU A 157 20.76 5.17 0.51
CA LEU A 157 20.63 3.79 0.08
C LEU A 157 21.36 3.65 -1.25
N ASN A 158 22.17 2.61 -1.38
CA ASN A 158 22.62 2.19 -2.70
C ASN A 158 21.46 1.49 -3.46
N GLU A 159 21.67 1.19 -4.74
CA GLU A 159 20.64 0.61 -5.60
C GLU A 159 20.13 -0.76 -5.09
N ASP A 160 21.02 -1.58 -4.53
CA ASP A 160 20.66 -2.90 -4.01
C ASP A 160 19.84 -2.79 -2.70
N GLU A 161 20.23 -1.87 -1.81
CA GLU A 161 19.51 -1.57 -0.56
C GLU A 161 18.13 -0.98 -0.83
N TYR A 162 18.02 -0.05 -1.79
CA TYR A 162 16.75 0.49 -2.26
C TYR A 162 15.84 -0.63 -2.78
N ASN A 163 16.35 -1.50 -3.65
CA ASN A 163 15.59 -2.61 -4.21
C ASN A 163 15.18 -3.65 -3.16
N TYR A 164 16.00 -3.88 -2.14
CA TYR A 164 15.68 -4.76 -1.02
C TYR A 164 14.55 -4.22 -0.14
N GLU A 165 14.62 -2.95 0.26
CA GLU A 165 13.56 -2.31 1.05
C GLU A 165 12.26 -2.19 0.25
N LEU A 166 12.35 -1.90 -1.05
CA LEU A 166 11.20 -1.86 -1.94
C LEU A 166 10.48 -3.22 -1.99
N LYS A 167 11.23 -4.33 -2.07
CA LYS A 167 10.66 -5.69 -2.02
C LYS A 167 9.92 -5.97 -0.71
N LYS A 168 10.43 -5.49 0.44
CA LYS A 168 9.74 -5.65 1.74
C LYS A 168 8.39 -4.95 1.77
N VAL A 169 8.33 -3.72 1.25
CA VAL A 169 7.10 -2.92 1.18
C VAL A 169 6.02 -3.64 0.36
N PHE A 170 6.41 -4.30 -0.74
CA PHE A 170 5.48 -5.08 -1.56
C PHE A 170 5.15 -6.47 -0.97
N ALA A 171 6.11 -7.14 -0.33
CA ALA A 171 5.92 -8.46 0.28
C ALA A 171 4.95 -8.44 1.47
N ALA A 172 4.96 -7.36 2.27
CA ALA A 172 4.03 -7.18 3.41
C ALA A 172 2.54 -7.15 3.02
N ARG A 173 2.22 -7.16 1.72
CA ARG A 173 0.85 -7.22 1.19
C ARG A 173 0.39 -8.63 0.84
N LEU A 174 1.29 -9.60 0.73
CA LEU A 174 1.00 -10.94 0.20
C LEU A 174 0.79 -12.02 1.25
N ASP A 175 0.91 -11.72 2.55
CA ASP A 175 0.75 -12.72 3.63
C ASP A 175 -0.46 -12.39 4.53
N PRO A 176 -1.62 -13.08 4.39
CA PRO A 176 -2.79 -12.86 5.23
C PRO A 176 -2.94 -13.87 6.38
N LYS A 177 -1.99 -14.78 6.63
CA LYS A 177 -2.21 -15.87 7.62
C LYS A 177 -1.53 -15.61 8.96
N GLY A 178 -2.30 -15.10 9.92
CA GLY A 178 -1.94 -15.07 11.34
C GLY A 178 -3.13 -14.73 12.24
N GLY A 179 -4.01 -15.71 12.49
CA GLY A 179 -5.14 -15.56 13.40
C GLY A 179 -6.10 -16.75 13.37
N HIS A 180 -5.83 -17.75 14.21
CA HIS A 180 -6.68 -18.92 14.42
C HIS A 180 -7.77 -18.56 15.45
N MET A 181 -9.01 -18.33 15.00
CA MET A 181 -10.19 -18.45 15.84
C MET A 181 -11.21 -19.33 15.11
N SER A 182 -11.60 -20.42 15.75
CA SER A 182 -12.54 -21.41 15.23
C SER A 182 -13.95 -20.81 15.09
N ALA A 183 -14.58 -21.02 13.94
CA ALA A 183 -15.99 -20.73 13.68
C ALA A 183 -16.57 -21.83 12.75
N PRO A 184 -17.90 -22.01 12.73
CA PRO A 184 -18.55 -23.31 12.55
C PRO A 184 -18.65 -23.77 11.09
N GLU A 185 -18.77 -25.08 10.93
CA GLU A 185 -18.96 -25.77 9.65
C GLU A 185 -20.23 -25.30 8.93
N GLY A 186 -20.09 -24.90 7.67
CA GLY A 186 -21.22 -24.67 6.77
C GLY A 186 -21.21 -23.36 5.99
N ALA A 187 -20.10 -22.98 5.36
CA ALA A 187 -20.13 -21.98 4.28
C ALA A 187 -18.98 -22.20 3.28
N ASP A 188 -19.35 -22.33 2.01
CA ASP A 188 -18.50 -22.49 0.84
C ASP A 188 -17.55 -21.28 0.63
N PRO A 189 -16.22 -21.44 0.57
CA PRO A 189 -15.29 -20.33 0.49
C PRO A 189 -14.88 -20.05 -0.97
N GLN A 190 -15.69 -19.27 -1.69
CA GLN A 190 -15.26 -18.58 -2.91
C GLN A 190 -15.73 -17.11 -2.86
N GLY A 191 -14.86 -16.20 -2.43
CA GLY A 191 -15.28 -14.80 -2.27
C GLY A 191 -14.19 -13.79 -1.92
N VAL A 192 -13.10 -13.76 -2.69
CA VAL A 192 -12.22 -12.58 -2.73
C VAL A 192 -11.99 -12.23 -4.21
N MET A 193 -12.83 -11.35 -4.76
CA MET A 193 -12.54 -10.66 -6.03
C MET A 193 -12.62 -9.15 -5.79
N GLY A 194 -11.60 -8.45 -6.28
CA GLY A 194 -11.36 -7.03 -6.06
C GLY A 194 -12.39 -6.09 -6.71
N ASP A 195 -12.44 -4.88 -6.13
CA ASP A 195 -12.97 -3.58 -6.59
C ASP A 195 -14.33 -3.47 -7.32
N PHE A 196 -15.05 -4.57 -7.54
CA PHE A 196 -16.45 -4.57 -7.94
C PHE A 196 -17.31 -5.32 -6.95
N GLY A 197 -18.12 -4.55 -6.26
CA GLY A 197 -18.88 -5.00 -5.13
C GLY A 197 -19.68 -3.86 -4.57
N CYS A 198 -20.51 -4.17 -3.59
CA CYS A 198 -21.07 -3.16 -2.72
C CYS A 198 -19.94 -2.24 -2.20
N PRO A 199 -20.11 -0.90 -2.15
CA PRO A 199 -19.09 0.01 -1.61
C PRO A 199 -18.65 -0.33 -0.18
N ARG A 200 -19.52 -1.01 0.58
CA ARG A 200 -19.25 -1.53 1.93
C ARG A 200 -18.72 -2.97 1.95
N ARG A 201 -18.35 -3.52 0.79
CA ARG A 201 -17.78 -4.87 0.61
C ARG A 201 -18.64 -6.03 1.12
N HIS A 202 -19.95 -5.84 1.18
CA HIS A 202 -20.87 -6.95 1.42
C HIS A 202 -20.93 -7.90 0.23
N LEU A 203 -21.26 -9.16 0.52
CA LEU A 203 -21.51 -10.18 -0.50
C LEU A 203 -22.69 -9.78 -1.40
N LEU A 204 -22.48 -9.86 -2.71
CA LEU A 204 -23.53 -9.65 -3.69
C LEU A 204 -24.29 -10.96 -3.92
N LYS A 205 -25.62 -10.86 -4.00
CA LYS A 205 -26.48 -11.96 -4.42
C LYS A 205 -26.87 -11.77 -5.89
N ARG A 206 -26.81 -12.85 -6.67
CA ARG A 206 -27.32 -12.89 -8.05
C ARG A 206 -28.81 -13.17 -8.02
N PHE A 207 -29.62 -12.36 -8.68
CA PHE A 207 -31.07 -12.60 -8.82
C PHE A 207 -31.61 -11.86 -10.06
N PRO A 208 -32.74 -12.30 -10.64
CA PRO A 208 -33.39 -11.59 -11.74
C PRO A 208 -34.18 -10.37 -11.21
N THR A 209 -34.18 -9.27 -11.96
CA THR A 209 -35.00 -8.10 -11.62
C THR A 209 -36.50 -8.44 -11.65
N PRO A 210 -37.28 -8.12 -10.61
CA PRO A 210 -38.71 -8.41 -10.55
C PRO A 210 -39.56 -7.54 -11.50
N ASN A 211 -39.09 -6.32 -11.79
CA ASN A 211 -39.77 -5.35 -12.66
C ASN A 211 -38.73 -4.44 -13.38
N GLY A 212 -39.20 -3.51 -14.21
CA GLY A 212 -38.35 -2.58 -14.99
C GLY A 212 -37.91 -1.31 -14.25
N GLU A 213 -38.10 -1.24 -12.93
CA GLU A 213 -37.75 -0.07 -12.11
C GLU A 213 -36.30 -0.11 -11.61
N TRP A 214 -35.60 -1.21 -11.85
CA TRP A 214 -34.23 -1.42 -11.39
C TRP A 214 -33.25 -0.66 -12.28
N SER A 215 -32.19 -0.14 -11.67
CA SER A 215 -31.09 0.48 -12.39
C SER A 215 -29.75 0.05 -11.80
N CYS A 216 -28.75 -0.06 -12.66
CA CYS A 216 -27.39 -0.38 -12.22
C CYS A 216 -26.78 0.84 -11.53
N ASN A 217 -26.34 0.73 -10.26
CA ASN A 217 -25.68 1.83 -9.55
C ASN A 217 -24.32 2.23 -10.15
N VAL A 218 -23.76 1.41 -11.04
CA VAL A 218 -22.45 1.66 -11.67
C VAL A 218 -22.59 2.44 -12.97
N CYS A 219 -23.49 2.01 -13.86
CA CYS A 219 -23.66 2.63 -15.19
C CYS A 219 -24.99 3.39 -15.36
N SER A 220 -25.85 3.42 -14.34
CA SER A 220 -27.18 4.04 -14.33
C SER A 220 -28.17 3.51 -15.39
N THR A 221 -27.84 2.41 -16.07
CA THR A 221 -28.72 1.80 -17.07
C THR A 221 -29.93 1.16 -16.38
N LYS A 222 -31.15 1.46 -16.87
CA LYS A 222 -32.38 0.77 -16.46
C LYS A 222 -32.36 -0.68 -16.94
N LEU A 223 -32.81 -1.58 -16.08
CA LEU A 223 -32.72 -3.01 -16.26
C LEU A 223 -34.12 -3.58 -16.45
N SER A 224 -34.33 -4.32 -17.53
CA SER A 224 -35.63 -4.92 -17.88
C SER A 224 -35.99 -6.01 -16.89
N ARG A 225 -37.29 -6.30 -16.70
CA ARG A 225 -37.76 -7.43 -15.89
C ARG A 225 -37.09 -8.73 -16.35
N GLY A 226 -36.54 -9.49 -15.41
CA GLY A 226 -35.87 -10.76 -15.66
C GLY A 226 -34.38 -10.66 -15.94
N GLU A 227 -33.82 -9.45 -16.12
CA GLU A 227 -32.38 -9.29 -16.28
C GLU A 227 -31.63 -9.68 -15.01
N ILE A 228 -30.47 -10.33 -15.18
CA ILE A 228 -29.64 -10.76 -14.06
C ILE A 228 -28.87 -9.56 -13.49
N VAL A 229 -29.03 -9.37 -12.18
CA VAL A 229 -28.32 -8.35 -11.39
C VAL A 229 -27.60 -8.97 -10.21
N PHE A 230 -26.58 -8.27 -9.75
CA PHE A 230 -25.76 -8.62 -8.59
C PHE A 230 -25.95 -7.55 -7.54
N GLY A 231 -26.73 -7.86 -6.49
CA GLY A 231 -27.19 -6.86 -5.55
C GLY A 231 -26.83 -7.14 -4.09
N CYS A 232 -26.57 -6.07 -3.34
CA CYS A 232 -26.42 -6.05 -1.90
C CYS A 232 -27.66 -5.43 -1.27
N ARG A 233 -28.48 -6.27 -0.61
CA ARG A 233 -29.70 -5.79 0.06
C ARG A 233 -29.43 -4.91 1.29
N ALA A 234 -28.28 -5.08 1.94
CA ALA A 234 -27.91 -4.26 3.11
C ALA A 234 -27.59 -2.80 2.75
N CYS A 235 -27.27 -2.51 1.49
CA CYS A 235 -26.87 -1.19 1.02
C CYS A 235 -27.73 -0.67 -0.14
N ASP A 236 -28.76 -1.41 -0.52
CA ASP A 236 -29.59 -1.14 -1.71
C ASP A 236 -28.75 -0.81 -2.95
N TRP A 237 -27.77 -1.66 -3.22
CA TRP A 237 -26.84 -1.49 -4.32
C TRP A 237 -26.97 -2.65 -5.30
N ASP A 238 -27.01 -2.36 -6.59
CA ASP A 238 -27.22 -3.28 -7.69
C ASP A 238 -26.25 -3.00 -8.85
N GLY A 239 -25.49 -4.03 -9.21
CA GLY A 239 -24.64 -4.04 -10.40
C GLY A 239 -25.24 -4.90 -11.50
N CYS A 240 -25.31 -4.40 -12.73
CA CYS A 240 -25.68 -5.23 -13.87
C CYS A 240 -24.53 -6.19 -14.24
N HIS A 241 -24.85 -7.30 -14.90
CA HIS A 241 -23.86 -8.29 -15.32
C HIS A 241 -22.72 -7.68 -16.16
N ARG A 242 -23.01 -6.72 -17.05
CA ARG A 242 -21.99 -6.05 -17.88
C ARG A 242 -20.95 -5.31 -17.05
N CYS A 243 -21.38 -4.63 -15.99
CA CYS A 243 -20.48 -3.92 -15.10
C CYS A 243 -19.65 -4.90 -14.26
N LEU A 244 -20.24 -6.02 -13.84
CA LEU A 244 -19.50 -7.09 -13.16
C LEU A 244 -18.45 -7.68 -14.08
N ASP A 245 -18.80 -8.01 -15.32
CA ASP A 245 -17.88 -8.59 -16.30
C ASP A 245 -16.70 -7.65 -16.57
N ARG A 246 -16.98 -6.35 -16.82
CA ARG A 246 -15.92 -5.33 -16.97
C ARG A 246 -14.98 -5.26 -15.78
N ALA A 247 -15.50 -5.43 -14.57
CA ALA A 247 -14.65 -5.37 -13.41
C ALA A 247 -13.87 -6.67 -13.17
N ARG A 248 -14.47 -7.84 -13.45
CA ARG A 248 -13.73 -9.10 -13.48
C ARG A 248 -12.60 -9.02 -14.51
N GLU A 249 -12.88 -8.50 -15.69
CA GLU A 249 -11.90 -8.21 -16.72
C GLU A 249 -10.80 -7.27 -16.20
N ALA A 250 -11.13 -6.21 -15.46
CA ALA A 250 -10.14 -5.30 -14.88
C ALA A 250 -9.25 -5.98 -13.83
N THR A 251 -9.77 -6.96 -13.09
CA THR A 251 -9.01 -7.67 -12.03
C THR A 251 -8.05 -8.75 -12.55
N VAL A 252 -8.17 -9.17 -13.81
CA VAL A 252 -7.20 -10.13 -14.37
C VAL A 252 -5.86 -9.43 -14.55
N GLU A 253 -4.86 -9.84 -13.77
CA GLU A 253 -3.49 -9.40 -13.91
C GLU A 253 -2.97 -9.86 -15.30
N LEU A 254 -2.72 -8.90 -16.19
CA LEU A 254 -2.12 -9.19 -17.48
C LEU A 254 -0.60 -9.25 -17.31
N LYS A 255 0.00 -10.39 -17.62
CA LYS A 255 1.45 -10.61 -17.59
C LYS A 255 2.01 -10.64 -19.01
N LYS A 256 3.33 -10.49 -19.15
CA LYS A 256 4.01 -10.76 -20.43
C LYS A 256 3.59 -12.11 -21.01
N GLY A 257 3.25 -12.14 -22.30
CA GLY A 257 2.72 -13.28 -23.04
C GLY A 257 1.19 -13.45 -22.95
N SER A 258 0.49 -12.63 -22.16
CA SER A 258 -0.97 -12.74 -22.07
C SER A 258 -1.61 -12.31 -23.38
N ARG A 259 -2.48 -13.16 -23.93
CA ARG A 259 -3.38 -12.79 -25.03
C ARG A 259 -4.51 -11.94 -24.47
N CYS A 260 -4.77 -10.81 -25.11
CA CYS A 260 -5.80 -9.86 -24.71
C CYS A 260 -6.40 -9.19 -25.96
N PHE A 261 -7.31 -8.26 -25.73
CA PHE A 261 -7.88 -7.41 -26.76
C PHE A 261 -7.56 -5.95 -26.43
N TYR A 262 -7.00 -5.25 -27.40
CA TYR A 262 -6.78 -3.82 -27.33
C TYR A 262 -8.04 -3.07 -27.79
N VAL A 263 -8.52 -2.14 -26.97
CA VAL A 263 -9.66 -1.27 -27.27
C VAL A 263 -9.17 -0.04 -28.02
N ARG A 264 -9.54 0.07 -29.30
CA ARG A 264 -9.21 1.23 -30.14
C ARG A 264 -10.07 2.45 -29.76
N PRO A 265 -9.66 3.68 -30.15
CA PRO A 265 -10.42 4.90 -29.84
C PRO A 265 -11.86 4.91 -30.38
N ASP A 266 -12.13 4.18 -31.45
CA ASP A 266 -13.47 4.00 -32.03
C ASP A 266 -14.32 2.94 -31.30
N GLY A 267 -13.79 2.33 -30.24
CA GLY A 267 -14.42 1.26 -29.49
C GLY A 267 -14.27 -0.13 -30.10
N SER A 268 -13.64 -0.27 -31.27
CA SER A 268 -13.36 -1.57 -31.87
C SER A 268 -12.28 -2.32 -31.10
N LEU A 269 -12.35 -3.66 -31.15
CA LEU A 269 -11.40 -4.54 -30.47
C LEU A 269 -10.40 -5.11 -31.48
N SER A 270 -9.13 -5.18 -31.08
CA SER A 270 -8.08 -5.86 -31.86
C SER A 270 -7.39 -6.90 -30.99
N GLN A 271 -7.19 -8.10 -31.52
CA GLN A 271 -6.44 -9.12 -30.80
C GLN A 271 -5.01 -8.64 -30.56
N SER A 272 -4.53 -8.84 -29.34
CA SER A 272 -3.24 -8.33 -28.91
C SER A 272 -2.54 -9.31 -27.96
N GLU A 273 -1.23 -9.13 -27.82
CA GLU A 273 -0.39 -9.86 -26.87
C GLU A 273 0.45 -8.89 -26.05
N VAL A 274 0.52 -9.10 -24.75
CA VAL A 274 1.34 -8.29 -23.84
C VAL A 274 2.82 -8.65 -24.02
N LEU A 275 3.62 -7.73 -24.55
CA LEU A 275 5.05 -7.90 -24.76
C LEU A 275 5.87 -7.65 -23.49
N SER A 276 5.47 -6.67 -22.69
CA SER A 276 6.05 -6.38 -21.37
C SER A 276 5.07 -5.58 -20.50
N VAL A 277 5.32 -5.58 -19.20
CA VAL A 277 4.58 -4.77 -18.22
C VAL A 277 5.62 -4.03 -17.37
N ASP A 278 5.50 -2.71 -17.32
CA ASP A 278 6.31 -1.87 -16.45
C ASP A 278 5.53 -1.54 -15.17
N TYR A 279 5.84 -2.29 -14.11
CA TYR A 279 5.26 -2.10 -12.78
C TYR A 279 5.88 -0.94 -12.00
N ALA A 280 6.97 -0.34 -12.49
CA ALA A 280 7.57 0.83 -11.86
C ALA A 280 6.72 2.10 -12.07
N LEU A 281 5.85 2.10 -13.08
CA LEU A 281 4.86 3.15 -13.35
C LEU A 281 3.55 2.90 -12.60
N GLN A 282 2.86 3.98 -12.20
CA GLN A 282 1.57 3.93 -11.49
C GLN A 282 0.56 4.88 -12.17
N PRO A 283 -0.45 4.35 -12.89
CA PRO A 283 -0.74 2.92 -13.08
C PRO A 283 0.33 2.19 -13.92
N PRO A 284 0.44 0.85 -13.85
CA PRO A 284 1.39 0.08 -14.67
C PRO A 284 1.20 0.36 -16.16
N SER A 285 2.32 0.48 -16.89
CA SER A 285 2.32 0.61 -18.35
C SER A 285 2.47 -0.76 -19.01
N TYR A 286 1.79 -0.96 -20.13
CA TYR A 286 1.78 -2.20 -20.89
C TYR A 286 2.30 -1.94 -22.30
N LEU A 287 3.33 -2.66 -22.70
CA LEU A 287 3.72 -2.75 -24.09
C LEU A 287 2.99 -3.93 -24.71
N VAL A 288 2.20 -3.69 -25.75
CA VAL A 288 1.36 -4.71 -26.40
C VAL A 288 1.58 -4.76 -27.90
N SER A 289 1.46 -5.93 -28.52
CA SER A 289 1.50 -6.11 -29.97
C SER A 289 0.09 -6.01 -30.54
N VAL A 290 -0.21 -4.98 -31.32
CA VAL A 290 -1.52 -4.74 -31.95
C VAL A 290 -1.31 -4.71 -33.46
N ASP A 291 -1.92 -5.64 -34.19
CA ASP A 291 -1.77 -5.76 -35.64
C ASP A 291 -0.30 -5.83 -36.10
N GLY A 292 0.53 -6.57 -35.34
CA GLY A 292 1.97 -6.72 -35.60
C GLY A 292 2.85 -5.54 -35.17
N ASN A 293 2.27 -4.47 -34.63
CA ASN A 293 2.99 -3.28 -34.19
C ASN A 293 2.99 -3.17 -32.67
N ALA A 294 4.16 -2.89 -32.08
CA ALA A 294 4.25 -2.62 -30.65
C ALA A 294 3.63 -1.26 -30.30
N ARG A 295 2.82 -1.22 -29.24
CA ARG A 295 2.16 -0.01 -28.73
C ARG A 295 2.20 -0.01 -27.22
N GLU A 296 2.54 1.13 -26.65
CA GLU A 296 2.43 1.37 -25.21
C GLU A 296 1.00 1.79 -24.86
N THR A 297 0.46 1.25 -23.77
CA THR A 297 -0.89 1.53 -23.32
C THR A 297 -1.10 1.27 -21.83
N GLU A 298 -2.22 1.75 -21.31
CA GLU A 298 -2.63 1.54 -19.92
C GLU A 298 -3.57 0.34 -19.81
N ARG A 299 -3.70 -0.23 -18.60
CA ARG A 299 -4.56 -1.41 -18.34
C ARG A 299 -6.00 -1.23 -18.81
N GLY A 300 -6.54 -0.01 -18.74
CA GLY A 300 -7.92 0.33 -19.10
C GLY A 300 -8.25 0.17 -20.59
N ARG A 301 -7.23 0.06 -21.46
CA ARG A 301 -7.41 -0.23 -22.90
C ARG A 301 -7.26 -1.71 -23.25
N LEU A 302 -7.08 -2.58 -22.25
CA LEU A 302 -6.88 -4.01 -22.45
C LEU A 302 -8.05 -4.79 -21.87
N CYS A 303 -8.57 -5.75 -22.62
CA CYS A 303 -9.60 -6.70 -22.18
C CYS A 303 -9.03 -8.12 -22.23
N SER A 304 -9.17 -8.91 -21.16
CA SER A 304 -8.69 -10.30 -21.14
C SER A 304 -9.61 -11.27 -21.89
N PHE A 305 -10.84 -10.84 -22.22
CA PHE A 305 -11.85 -11.63 -22.93
C PHE A 305 -12.58 -10.78 -23.98
N VAL A 306 -13.22 -11.43 -24.95
CA VAL A 306 -14.13 -10.77 -25.89
C VAL A 306 -15.47 -10.56 -25.17
N PRO A 307 -15.99 -9.32 -25.08
CA PRO A 307 -17.34 -9.10 -24.57
C PRO A 307 -18.34 -9.91 -25.39
N SER A 308 -19.29 -10.61 -24.74
CA SER A 308 -20.27 -11.48 -25.43
C SER A 308 -21.08 -10.77 -26.51
N ALA A 309 -21.20 -9.43 -26.47
CA ALA A 309 -21.84 -8.64 -27.51
C ALA A 309 -21.10 -8.65 -28.86
N TYR A 310 -19.80 -8.98 -28.86
CA TYR A 310 -18.98 -9.06 -30.07
C TYR A 310 -18.98 -10.45 -30.71
N SER A 311 -19.29 -11.51 -29.94
CA SER A 311 -19.29 -12.89 -30.47
C SER A 311 -20.45 -13.14 -31.45
N GLU A 312 -21.55 -12.40 -31.35
CA GLU A 312 -22.72 -12.59 -32.23
C GLU A 312 -22.61 -11.83 -33.56
N SER A 313 -21.86 -10.73 -33.61
CA SER A 313 -21.64 -9.96 -34.85
C SER A 313 -20.59 -10.56 -35.78
N SER A 314 -19.75 -11.46 -35.29
CA SER A 314 -18.76 -12.20 -36.09
C SER A 314 -19.33 -13.51 -36.63
N GLY A 315 -20.57 -13.47 -37.13
CA GLY A 315 -21.09 -14.49 -38.03
C GLY A 315 -20.14 -14.62 -39.21
N MET A 316 -19.18 -15.53 -39.08
CA MET A 316 -18.37 -16.02 -40.18
C MET A 316 -19.36 -16.49 -41.23
N GLY A 317 -19.51 -15.72 -42.31
CA GLY A 317 -20.05 -16.26 -43.53
C GLY A 317 -19.20 -17.48 -43.85
N SER A 318 -19.77 -18.68 -43.69
CA SER A 318 -19.23 -19.88 -44.29
C SER A 318 -19.03 -19.55 -45.76
N ALA A 319 -17.77 -19.36 -46.15
CA ALA A 319 -17.39 -19.36 -47.55
C ALA A 319 -17.75 -20.75 -48.07
N THR A 320 -18.92 -20.85 -48.70
CA THR A 320 -19.25 -21.98 -49.56
C THR A 320 -18.14 -22.03 -50.61
N HIS A 321 -17.27 -23.02 -50.50
CA HIS A 321 -16.36 -23.40 -51.57
C HIS A 321 -17.18 -23.51 -52.86
N PRO A 322 -16.80 -22.84 -53.97
CA PRO A 322 -17.41 -23.12 -55.25
C PRO A 322 -17.12 -24.57 -55.61
N SER A 323 -18.16 -25.38 -55.67
CA SER A 323 -18.09 -26.75 -56.19
C SER A 323 -17.52 -26.70 -57.61
N ALA A 324 -16.50 -27.52 -57.86
CA ALA A 324 -15.96 -27.72 -59.19
C ALA A 324 -17.09 -28.18 -60.15
N PRO A 325 -17.14 -27.68 -61.39
CA PRO A 325 -18.11 -28.16 -62.37
C PRO A 325 -17.85 -29.63 -62.71
N PRO A 326 -18.90 -30.45 -62.94
CA PRO A 326 -18.72 -31.84 -63.32
C PRO A 326 -18.04 -31.96 -64.69
N PRO A 327 -17.28 -33.05 -64.95
CA PRO A 327 -16.72 -33.30 -66.27
C PRO A 327 -17.86 -33.55 -67.28
N ASN A 328 -17.77 -32.89 -68.43
CA ASN A 328 -18.71 -33.07 -69.55
C ASN A 328 -18.61 -34.49 -70.13
N PRO A 329 -19.74 -35.06 -70.60
CA PRO A 329 -19.81 -36.41 -71.17
C PRO A 329 -19.16 -36.55 -72.55
#